data_AF-A0AAV7Z495-F1
#
_entry.id   AF-A0AAV7Z495-F1
#
_cell.length_a   1.000
_cell.length_b   1.000
_cell.length_c   1.000
_cell.angle_alpha   90.00
_cell.angle_beta   90.00
_cell.angle_gamma   90.00
#
_symmetry.space_group_name_H-M   'P 1'
#
loop_
_entity.id
_entity.type
_entity.pdbx_description
1 polymer ?
#
loop_
_entity_poly.entity_id
_entity_poly.type
_entity_poly.pdbx_seq_one_letter_code
_entity_poly.pdbx_strand_id
1 'polypeptide(L)'
;MSEIPIILDLSNSELEEIQNKNEQFLHRIFLRNIEYWYDAIENFTFRTKFVKIHKSDVQFFISAHEEYQKSGKLTVDNQEYFTKLSEKLKNAILSFTNGNENRKVFIKTSCRSPKDAVVGSENFVQVYQTNLIRDSKQDQQDLNWKMNCLTLTGMQALAFSAQTVEQYLHICIQSERIYSDMKIYSEYFGSKKKKYSHPRNFVIREWFDMDPMLEFRSFVSNSKITVMSQYHYFVYYPKLVKLAEELEVKIQSFFNEKISPKLDKIGLTKYCIDFVVIDGKVWVIELNGFEETTDSALFSWQNKEDRNLILNGPFEFRYRKTKPWMILSRLSKEWKEIIENN
;
A
#
# COMPACT_ATOMS: atom_id res chain seq x y z
N MET A 1 14.92 24.27 -11.18
CA MET A 1 14.05 25.24 -11.87
C MET A 1 14.42 25.20 -13.34
N SER A 2 13.69 24.41 -14.11
CA SER A 2 13.60 24.56 -15.56
C SER A 2 12.16 24.89 -15.82
N GLU A 3 11.93 26.16 -16.09
CA GLU A 3 10.66 26.72 -16.54
C GLU A 3 10.07 25.83 -17.64
N ILE A 4 8.77 25.57 -17.56
CA ILE A 4 8.00 25.07 -18.70
C ILE A 4 7.40 26.31 -19.35
N PRO A 5 7.97 26.88 -20.43
CA PRO A 5 7.25 27.82 -21.24
C PRO A 5 6.57 27.11 -22.41
N ILE A 6 5.42 27.69 -22.77
CA ILE A 6 4.54 27.39 -23.92
C ILE A 6 3.38 26.43 -23.58
N ILE A 7 2.33 27.04 -23.01
CA ILE A 7 0.93 26.65 -23.27
C ILE A 7 0.74 26.81 -24.79
N LEU A 8 0.76 25.69 -25.52
CA LEU A 8 0.21 25.63 -26.87
C LEU A 8 -1.31 25.79 -26.75
N ASP A 9 -1.90 26.61 -27.64
CA ASP A 9 -3.35 26.71 -27.87
C ASP A 9 -3.86 25.33 -28.34
N LEU A 10 -4.07 24.43 -27.39
CA LEU A 10 -4.74 23.17 -27.63
C LEU A 10 -6.20 23.47 -27.91
N SER A 11 -6.71 22.94 -29.02
CA SER A 11 -8.13 22.98 -29.30
C SER A 11 -8.93 22.32 -28.17
N ASN A 12 -10.18 22.74 -27.97
CA ASN A 12 -11.07 22.11 -26.99
C ASN A 12 -11.17 20.58 -27.20
N SER A 13 -11.07 20.11 -28.45
CA SER A 13 -11.03 18.68 -28.77
C SER A 13 -9.78 17.97 -28.27
N GLU A 14 -8.59 18.58 -28.35
CA GLU A 14 -7.34 17.98 -27.85
C GLU A 14 -7.32 17.96 -26.32
N LEU A 15 -7.84 19.02 -25.68
CA LEU A 15 -8.01 19.06 -24.23
C LEU A 15 -8.99 17.98 -23.74
N GLU A 16 -10.12 17.81 -24.44
CA GLU A 16 -11.06 16.74 -24.16
C GLU A 16 -10.44 15.36 -24.39
N GLU A 17 -9.61 15.16 -25.42
CA GLU A 17 -8.93 13.89 -25.66
C GLU A 17 -7.91 13.55 -24.57
N ILE A 18 -7.10 14.52 -24.14
CA ILE A 18 -6.14 14.36 -23.03
C ILE A 18 -6.89 14.05 -21.74
N GLN A 19 -7.98 14.79 -21.46
CA GLN A 19 -8.82 14.56 -20.29
C GLN A 19 -9.46 13.17 -20.30
N ASN A 20 -9.96 12.74 -21.46
CA ASN A 20 -10.53 11.40 -21.65
C ASN A 20 -9.47 10.30 -21.47
N LYS A 21 -8.26 10.47 -22.00
CA LYS A 21 -7.14 9.53 -21.80
C LYS A 21 -6.77 9.43 -20.32
N ASN A 22 -6.73 10.55 -19.61
CA ASN A 22 -6.45 10.60 -18.17
C ASN A 22 -7.57 9.95 -17.35
N GLU A 23 -8.84 10.20 -17.68
CA GLU A 23 -10.00 9.57 -17.00
C GLU A 23 -9.99 8.05 -17.21
N GLN A 24 -9.70 7.57 -18.43
CA GLN A 24 -9.55 6.13 -18.70
C GLN A 24 -8.37 5.51 -17.95
N PHE A 25 -7.25 6.20 -17.87
CA PHE A 25 -6.08 5.74 -17.11
C PHE A 25 -6.41 5.61 -15.62
N LEU A 26 -6.99 6.65 -15.01
CA LEU A 26 -7.42 6.63 -13.61
C LEU A 26 -8.49 5.56 -13.35
N HIS A 27 -9.44 5.40 -14.27
CA HIS A 27 -10.45 4.35 -14.19
C HIS A 27 -9.80 2.96 -14.09
N ARG A 28 -8.81 2.67 -14.93
CA ARG A 28 -8.08 1.38 -14.88
C ARG A 28 -7.38 1.16 -13.55
N ILE A 29 -6.77 2.19 -12.98
CA ILE A 29 -6.12 2.12 -11.67
C ILE A 29 -7.16 1.82 -10.59
N PHE A 30 -8.27 2.57 -10.56
CA PHE A 30 -9.28 2.43 -9.51
C PHE A 30 -10.07 1.12 -9.57
N LEU A 31 -10.11 0.43 -10.73
CA LEU A 31 -10.66 -0.93 -10.81
C LEU A 31 -9.87 -1.97 -10.00
N ARG A 32 -8.76 -1.59 -9.35
CA ARG A 32 -8.00 -2.44 -8.42
C ARG A 32 -8.24 -2.09 -6.96
N ASN A 33 -9.03 -1.05 -6.70
CA ASN A 33 -9.47 -0.74 -5.34
C ASN A 33 -10.22 -1.94 -4.75
N ILE A 34 -10.06 -2.12 -3.45
CA ILE A 34 -10.54 -3.30 -2.72
C ILE A 34 -12.04 -3.56 -2.90
N GLU A 35 -12.84 -2.50 -3.05
CA GLU A 35 -14.28 -2.61 -3.24
C GLU A 35 -14.69 -3.36 -4.52
N TYR A 36 -13.80 -3.44 -5.52
CA TYR A 36 -14.11 -4.15 -6.77
C TYR A 36 -13.89 -5.65 -6.71
N TRP A 37 -13.06 -6.13 -5.78
CA TRP A 37 -12.65 -7.53 -5.73
C TRP A 37 -12.89 -8.21 -4.38
N TYR A 38 -13.15 -7.46 -3.31
CA TYR A 38 -13.32 -7.99 -1.96
C TYR A 38 -14.38 -9.10 -1.92
N ASP A 39 -15.60 -8.83 -2.38
CA ASP A 39 -16.70 -9.81 -2.35
C ASP A 39 -16.38 -11.07 -3.16
N ALA A 40 -15.62 -10.93 -4.24
CA ALA A 40 -15.26 -12.06 -5.10
C ALA A 40 -14.34 -13.05 -4.35
N ILE A 41 -13.46 -12.57 -3.47
CA ILE A 41 -12.45 -13.38 -2.78
C ILE A 41 -12.45 -13.19 -1.25
N GLU A 42 -13.59 -12.82 -0.65
CA GLU A 42 -13.70 -12.47 0.77
C GLU A 42 -13.12 -13.54 1.70
N ASN A 43 -13.38 -14.82 1.39
CA ASN A 43 -12.89 -15.97 2.17
C ASN A 43 -11.36 -16.18 2.10
N PHE A 44 -10.66 -15.44 1.25
CA PHE A 44 -9.24 -15.58 0.96
C PHE A 44 -8.46 -14.29 1.21
N THR A 45 -9.10 -13.30 1.83
CA THR A 45 -8.50 -12.03 2.22
C THR A 45 -8.95 -11.67 3.63
N PHE A 46 -8.39 -10.60 4.19
CA PHE A 46 -8.73 -10.18 5.56
C PHE A 46 -10.10 -9.54 5.61
N ARG A 47 -10.87 -9.89 6.66
CA ARG A 47 -12.16 -9.27 6.98
C ARG A 47 -12.04 -7.76 6.91
N THR A 48 -12.98 -7.12 6.22
CA THR A 48 -12.89 -5.70 5.88
C THR A 48 -14.22 -4.98 6.13
N LYS A 49 -14.15 -3.72 6.56
CA LYS A 49 -15.28 -2.81 6.67
C LYS A 49 -14.97 -1.50 5.94
N PHE A 50 -15.94 -1.04 5.15
CA PHE A 50 -15.85 0.20 4.39
C PHE A 50 -16.54 1.34 5.12
N VAL A 51 -15.87 2.48 5.23
CA VAL A 51 -16.41 3.73 5.80
C VAL A 51 -16.30 4.82 4.75
N LYS A 52 -17.43 5.31 4.26
CA LYS A 52 -17.48 6.26 3.15
C LYS A 52 -16.71 7.55 3.44
N ILE A 53 -15.90 7.96 2.47
CA ILE A 53 -15.24 9.27 2.41
C ILE A 53 -16.18 10.24 1.70
N HIS A 54 -16.54 11.32 2.40
CA HIS A 54 -17.38 12.39 1.88
C HIS A 54 -16.54 13.54 1.29
N LYS A 55 -17.20 14.43 0.57
CA LYS A 55 -16.57 15.63 0.01
C LYS A 55 -15.86 16.47 1.09
N SER A 56 -16.47 16.59 2.26
CA SER A 56 -15.89 17.31 3.40
C SER A 56 -14.63 16.64 3.94
N ASP A 57 -14.57 15.29 3.96
CA ASP A 57 -13.36 14.55 4.35
C ASP A 57 -12.21 14.83 3.37
N VAL A 58 -12.50 14.88 2.07
CA VAL A 58 -11.52 15.22 1.02
C VAL A 58 -11.01 16.64 1.16
N GLN A 59 -11.92 17.60 1.34
CA GLN A 59 -11.55 19.01 1.54
C GLN A 59 -10.67 19.19 2.78
N PHE A 60 -11.05 18.54 3.88
CA PHE A 60 -10.28 18.52 5.12
C PHE A 60 -8.85 18.01 4.92
N PHE A 61 -8.66 16.85 4.28
CA PHE A 61 -7.29 16.34 4.10
C PHE A 61 -6.43 17.23 3.20
N ILE A 62 -7.02 17.87 2.18
CA ILE A 62 -6.31 18.81 1.33
C ILE A 62 -5.86 20.03 2.15
N SER A 63 -6.78 20.68 2.86
CA SER A 63 -6.46 21.87 3.68
C SER A 63 -5.50 21.53 4.82
N ALA A 64 -5.74 20.45 5.55
CA ALA A 64 -4.92 20.03 6.68
C ALA A 64 -3.49 19.69 6.25
N HIS A 65 -3.30 19.01 5.12
CA HIS A 65 -1.97 18.70 4.59
C HIS A 65 -1.20 20.00 4.24
N GLU A 66 -1.83 20.92 3.50
CA GLU A 66 -1.21 22.17 3.08
C GLU A 66 -0.86 23.09 4.27
N GLU A 67 -1.69 23.10 5.31
CA GLU A 67 -1.42 23.83 6.56
C GLU A 67 -0.27 23.22 7.36
N TYR A 68 -0.27 21.89 7.48
CA TYR A 68 0.76 21.16 8.19
C TYR A 68 2.13 21.35 7.53
N GLN A 69 2.21 21.31 6.20
CA GLN A 69 3.45 21.59 5.47
C GLN A 69 3.97 23.02 5.70
N LYS A 70 3.08 24.00 5.90
CA LYS A 70 3.46 25.41 6.13
C LYS A 70 3.88 25.70 7.57
N SER A 71 3.20 25.11 8.55
CA SER A 71 3.28 25.55 9.94
C SER A 71 3.51 24.44 10.97
N GLY A 72 3.44 23.18 10.55
CA GLY A 72 3.47 22.00 11.42
C GLY A 72 2.24 21.87 12.34
N LYS A 73 1.21 22.71 12.17
CA LYS A 73 0.01 22.75 13.01
C LYS A 73 -1.24 22.85 12.16
N LEU A 74 -2.36 22.38 12.71
CA LEU A 74 -3.69 22.53 12.11
C LEU A 74 -4.34 23.85 12.57
N THR A 75 -5.14 24.45 11.70
CA THR A 75 -6.06 25.53 12.08
C THR A 75 -7.16 25.05 13.04
N VAL A 76 -7.86 26.00 13.68
CA VAL A 76 -8.98 25.68 14.59
C VAL A 76 -10.08 24.90 13.86
N ASP A 77 -10.45 25.31 12.64
CA ASP A 77 -11.48 24.64 11.84
C ASP A 77 -11.08 23.20 11.49
N ASN A 78 -9.83 22.98 11.07
CA ASN A 78 -9.32 21.64 10.81
C ASN A 78 -9.19 20.81 12.09
N GLN A 79 -8.89 21.41 13.25
CA GLN A 79 -8.85 20.70 14.52
C GLN A 79 -10.24 20.20 14.96
N GLU A 80 -11.27 21.00 14.75
CA GLU A 80 -12.66 20.60 15.02
C GLU A 80 -13.08 19.45 14.08
N TYR A 81 -12.79 19.57 12.78
CA TYR A 81 -13.11 18.52 11.82
C TYR A 81 -12.31 17.24 12.06
N PHE A 82 -11.03 17.36 12.44
CA PHE A 82 -10.19 16.23 12.85
C PHE A 82 -10.86 15.46 13.98
N THR A 83 -11.29 16.14 15.05
CA THR A 83 -11.96 15.52 16.19
C THR A 83 -13.23 14.77 15.77
N LYS A 84 -14.05 15.38 14.92
CA LYS A 84 -15.27 14.75 14.38
C LYS A 84 -14.96 13.49 13.55
N LEU A 85 -13.94 13.55 12.70
CA LEU A 85 -13.53 12.43 11.85
C LEU A 85 -12.90 11.30 12.68
N SER A 86 -12.12 11.64 13.70
CA SER A 86 -11.58 10.69 14.69
C SER A 86 -12.69 9.89 15.34
N GLU A 87 -13.72 10.56 15.86
CA GLU A 87 -14.87 9.88 16.49
C GLU A 87 -15.65 9.03 15.49
N LYS A 88 -15.84 9.48 14.25
CA LYS A 88 -16.46 8.67 13.19
C LYS A 88 -15.69 7.36 12.95
N LEU A 89 -14.37 7.44 12.80
CA LEU A 89 -13.53 6.26 12.55
C LEU A 89 -13.40 5.37 13.79
N LYS A 90 -13.26 5.95 14.98
CA LYS A 90 -13.27 5.24 16.27
C LYS A 90 -14.51 4.37 16.42
N ASN A 91 -15.70 4.95 16.23
CA ASN A 91 -16.96 4.22 16.29
C ASN A 91 -17.03 3.10 15.22
N ALA A 92 -16.50 3.36 14.03
CA ALA A 92 -16.44 2.33 12.99
C ALA A 92 -15.53 1.16 13.35
N ILE A 93 -14.37 1.42 13.97
CA ILE A 93 -13.42 0.42 14.49
C ILE A 93 -14.07 -0.36 15.63
N LEU A 94 -14.67 0.31 16.62
CA LEU A 94 -15.34 -0.36 17.74
C LEU A 94 -16.44 -1.31 17.26
N SER A 95 -17.26 -0.87 16.31
CA SER A 95 -18.26 -1.75 15.69
C SER A 95 -17.62 -2.92 14.92
N PHE A 96 -16.46 -2.71 14.29
CA PHE A 96 -15.74 -3.76 13.57
C PHE A 96 -15.06 -4.77 14.51
N THR A 97 -14.65 -4.34 15.70
CA THR A 97 -13.93 -5.14 16.71
C THR A 97 -14.83 -5.65 17.82
N ASN A 98 -16.16 -5.56 17.66
CA ASN A 98 -17.16 -5.96 18.66
C ASN A 98 -16.93 -5.27 20.03
N GLY A 99 -16.62 -3.98 20.01
CA GLY A 99 -16.39 -3.16 21.21
C GLY A 99 -15.00 -3.27 21.82
N ASN A 100 -14.09 -4.10 21.27
CA ASN A 100 -12.74 -4.19 21.79
C ASN A 100 -11.89 -3.00 21.31
N GLU A 101 -11.62 -2.06 22.22
CA GLU A 101 -10.86 -0.84 21.94
C GLU A 101 -9.39 -1.08 21.59
N ASN A 102 -8.82 -2.17 22.10
CA ASN A 102 -7.40 -2.51 21.97
C ASN A 102 -7.12 -3.44 20.77
N ARG A 103 -8.16 -3.98 20.13
CA ARG A 103 -7.98 -4.88 18.99
C ARG A 103 -7.39 -4.11 17.81
N LYS A 104 -6.23 -4.57 17.36
CA LYS A 104 -5.51 -3.98 16.24
C LYS A 104 -6.28 -4.13 14.93
N VAL A 105 -6.20 -3.12 14.08
CA VAL A 105 -6.75 -3.04 12.73
C VAL A 105 -5.74 -2.37 11.81
N PHE A 106 -5.78 -2.70 10.53
CA PHE A 106 -5.10 -1.95 9.48
C PHE A 106 -6.10 -0.98 8.84
N ILE A 107 -5.70 0.28 8.64
CA ILE A 107 -6.56 1.28 8.00
C ILE A 107 -5.86 1.87 6.77
N LYS A 108 -6.55 1.88 5.62
CA LYS A 108 -6.10 2.53 4.38
C LYS A 108 -7.26 3.26 3.70
N THR A 109 -6.98 4.05 2.66
CA THR A 109 -8.06 4.48 1.73
C THR A 109 -8.34 3.38 0.71
N SER A 110 -9.37 3.51 -0.13
CA SER A 110 -9.69 2.53 -1.20
C SER A 110 -8.48 2.18 -2.07
N CYS A 111 -7.64 3.16 -2.39
CA CYS A 111 -6.49 3.01 -3.26
C CYS A 111 -5.28 2.45 -2.50
N ARG A 112 -4.82 3.15 -1.46
CA ARG A 112 -3.49 2.88 -0.86
C ARG A 112 -3.40 3.30 0.61
N SER A 113 -2.40 2.78 1.29
CA SER A 113 -2.03 3.13 2.67
C SER A 113 -0.99 4.25 2.73
N PRO A 114 -0.97 5.07 3.80
CA PRO A 114 -0.03 6.18 3.98
C PRO A 114 1.38 5.71 4.43
N LYS A 115 1.92 4.68 3.77
CA LYS A 115 3.21 4.03 4.11
C LYS A 115 4.41 5.00 4.06
N ASP A 116 4.29 6.09 3.33
CA ASP A 116 5.32 7.13 3.17
C ASP A 116 5.49 8.02 4.41
N ALA A 117 4.46 8.14 5.25
CA ALA A 117 4.46 9.04 6.41
C ALA A 117 4.65 8.32 7.76
N VAL A 118 4.74 6.99 7.79
CA VAL A 118 4.80 6.22 9.04
C VAL A 118 6.02 6.54 9.89
N VAL A 119 7.13 6.97 9.26
CA VAL A 119 8.36 7.38 9.95
C VAL A 119 8.14 8.57 10.88
N GLY A 120 7.18 9.44 10.57
CA GLY A 120 6.81 10.59 11.40
C GLY A 120 5.99 10.23 12.64
N SER A 121 5.68 8.95 12.88
CA SER A 121 4.91 8.53 14.05
C SER A 121 5.71 8.71 15.34
N GLU A 122 5.09 9.22 16.40
CA GLU A 122 5.76 9.59 17.66
C GLU A 122 6.63 8.48 18.28
N ASN A 123 6.20 7.22 18.15
CA ASN A 123 6.87 6.07 18.77
C ASN A 123 7.73 5.25 17.80
N PHE A 124 7.94 5.73 16.57
CA PHE A 124 8.58 4.93 15.51
C PHE A 124 9.98 4.47 15.90
N VAL A 125 10.81 5.39 16.41
CA VAL A 125 12.20 5.12 16.81
C VAL A 125 12.26 4.18 18.01
N GLN A 126 11.38 4.36 19.01
CA GLN A 126 11.34 3.49 20.19
C GLN A 126 10.93 2.06 19.81
N VAL A 127 9.96 1.89 18.90
CA VAL A 127 9.57 0.57 18.38
C VAL A 127 10.72 -0.06 17.59
N TYR A 128 11.43 0.73 16.78
CA TYR A 128 12.62 0.25 16.08
C TYR A 128 13.71 -0.24 17.05
N GLN A 129 14.05 0.56 18.07
CA GLN A 129 14.98 0.16 19.12
C GLN A 129 14.54 -1.10 19.85
N THR A 130 13.24 -1.24 20.12
CA THR A 130 12.68 -2.45 20.74
C THR A 130 12.87 -3.67 19.85
N ASN A 131 12.62 -3.55 18.54
CA ASN A 131 12.85 -4.64 17.58
C ASN A 131 14.34 -5.00 17.47
N LEU A 132 15.24 -4.02 17.50
CA LEU A 132 16.69 -4.24 17.56
C LEU A 132 17.09 -5.01 18.83
N ILE A 133 16.49 -4.74 19.99
CA ILE A 133 16.82 -5.48 21.22
C ILE A 133 16.24 -6.90 21.17
N ARG A 134 14.99 -7.04 20.73
CA ARG A 134 14.27 -8.33 20.70
C ARG A 134 14.96 -9.35 19.80
N ASP A 135 15.42 -8.92 18.63
CA ASP A 135 15.97 -9.81 17.60
C ASP A 135 17.51 -9.85 17.64
N SER A 136 18.13 -9.36 18.72
CA SER A 136 19.59 -9.17 18.90
C SER A 136 20.44 -10.44 19.01
N LYS A 137 20.00 -11.61 18.53
CA LYS A 137 20.76 -12.87 18.64
C LYS A 137 22.20 -12.66 18.13
N GLN A 138 23.17 -13.05 18.99
CA GLN A 138 24.50 -12.47 19.19
C GLN A 138 25.46 -12.31 17.98
N ASP A 139 25.14 -12.80 16.78
CA ASP A 139 26.13 -12.93 15.70
C ASP A 139 25.81 -12.17 14.39
N GLN A 140 24.68 -11.45 14.29
CA GLN A 140 24.26 -10.83 13.01
C GLN A 140 23.64 -9.44 13.12
N GLN A 141 24.23 -8.52 13.89
CA GLN A 141 23.79 -7.11 13.95
C GLN A 141 24.30 -6.28 12.76
N ASP A 142 24.21 -6.82 11.55
CA ASP A 142 24.65 -6.12 10.35
C ASP A 142 23.53 -5.26 9.74
N LEU A 143 23.84 -4.58 8.63
CA LEU A 143 22.87 -3.74 7.93
C LEU A 143 21.61 -4.52 7.51
N ASN A 144 21.74 -5.78 7.10
CA ASN A 144 20.58 -6.58 6.69
C ASN A 144 19.61 -6.82 7.85
N TRP A 145 20.16 -7.08 9.04
CA TRP A 145 19.38 -7.21 10.26
C TRP A 145 18.71 -5.90 10.69
N LYS A 146 19.42 -4.77 10.65
CA LYS A 146 18.84 -3.45 10.88
C LYS A 146 17.68 -3.17 9.93
N MET A 147 17.86 -3.47 8.64
CA MET A 147 16.83 -3.34 7.61
C MET A 147 15.60 -4.22 7.88
N ASN A 148 15.81 -5.44 8.40
CA ASN A 148 14.70 -6.31 8.78
C ASN A 148 13.90 -5.73 9.96
N CYS A 149 14.59 -5.27 11.01
CA CYS A 149 13.95 -4.62 12.16
C CYS A 149 13.18 -3.36 11.74
N LEU A 150 13.74 -2.60 10.79
CA LEU A 150 13.11 -1.41 10.25
C LEU A 150 11.84 -1.75 9.44
N THR A 151 11.90 -2.81 8.64
CA THR A 151 10.75 -3.34 7.89
C THR A 151 9.62 -3.74 8.84
N LEU A 152 9.94 -4.52 9.88
CA LEU A 152 8.99 -4.90 10.92
C LEU A 152 8.38 -3.69 11.64
N THR A 153 9.20 -2.68 11.93
CA THR A 153 8.73 -1.42 12.55
C THR A 153 7.75 -0.68 11.65
N GLY A 154 8.06 -0.57 10.35
CA GLY A 154 7.18 0.03 9.36
C GLY A 154 5.82 -0.66 9.26
N MET A 155 5.79 -1.99 9.34
CA MET A 155 4.54 -2.75 9.40
C MET A 155 3.78 -2.47 10.69
N GLN A 156 4.45 -2.56 11.85
CA GLN A 156 3.84 -2.33 13.16
C GLN A 156 3.26 -0.92 13.32
N ALA A 157 3.88 0.09 12.68
CA ALA A 157 3.38 1.46 12.66
C ALA A 157 2.03 1.64 11.94
N LEU A 158 1.58 0.61 11.20
CA LEU A 158 0.27 0.59 10.53
C LEU A 158 -0.78 -0.21 11.29
N ALA A 159 -0.45 -0.69 12.50
CA ALA A 159 -1.37 -1.38 13.39
C ALA A 159 -2.06 -0.39 14.32
N PHE A 160 -3.27 0.02 13.96
CA PHE A 160 -4.07 0.99 14.72
C PHE A 160 -5.12 0.30 15.60
N SER A 161 -5.73 1.03 16.51
CA SER A 161 -6.87 0.59 17.32
C SER A 161 -7.86 1.74 17.47
N ALA A 162 -8.95 1.52 18.21
CA ALA A 162 -9.88 2.61 18.51
C ALA A 162 -9.22 3.73 19.33
N GLN A 163 -8.17 3.40 20.09
CA GLN A 163 -7.41 4.35 20.92
C GLN A 163 -6.35 5.12 20.12
N THR A 164 -5.90 4.59 18.98
CA THR A 164 -4.82 5.21 18.18
C THR A 164 -5.30 5.73 16.82
N VAL A 165 -6.62 5.88 16.62
CA VAL A 165 -7.18 6.36 15.35
C VAL A 165 -6.74 7.80 15.00
N GLU A 166 -6.46 8.63 16.00
CA GLU A 166 -5.92 9.98 15.79
C GLU A 166 -4.52 9.94 15.17
N GLN A 167 -3.68 8.98 15.59
CA GLN A 167 -2.36 8.75 15.01
C GLN A 167 -2.49 8.38 13.53
N TYR A 168 -3.47 7.53 13.17
CA TYR A 168 -3.76 7.22 11.76
C TYR A 168 -4.10 8.48 10.96
N LEU A 169 -4.94 9.38 11.49
CA LEU A 169 -5.30 10.62 10.80
C LEU A 169 -4.12 11.57 10.66
N HIS A 170 -3.27 11.71 11.68
CA HIS A 170 -2.03 12.49 11.59
C HIS A 170 -1.10 11.95 10.49
N ILE A 171 -0.91 10.63 10.42
CA ILE A 171 -0.12 9.99 9.37
C ILE A 171 -0.74 10.25 7.98
N CYS A 172 -2.07 10.21 7.85
CA CYS A 172 -2.74 10.56 6.60
C CYS A 172 -2.53 12.03 6.19
N ILE A 173 -2.58 12.95 7.16
CA ILE A 173 -2.35 14.39 6.92
C ILE A 173 -0.91 14.62 6.45
N GLN A 174 0.07 13.87 6.95
CA GLN A 174 1.48 14.00 6.53
C GLN A 174 1.80 13.30 5.19
N SER A 175 0.95 12.38 4.73
CA SER A 175 1.21 11.56 3.55
C SER A 175 0.96 12.30 2.23
N GLU A 176 2.00 12.44 1.42
CA GLU A 176 1.93 12.95 0.04
C GLU A 176 1.08 12.05 -0.86
N ARG A 177 1.11 10.74 -0.59
CA ARG A 177 0.29 9.76 -1.30
C ARG A 177 -1.20 10.00 -1.04
N ILE A 178 -1.59 10.18 0.22
CA ILE A 178 -3.00 10.47 0.54
C ILE A 178 -3.40 11.83 -0.02
N TYR A 179 -2.59 12.87 0.16
CA TYR A 179 -2.86 14.21 -0.39
C TYR A 179 -3.10 14.18 -1.92
N SER A 180 -2.25 13.48 -2.66
CA SER A 180 -2.40 13.31 -4.11
C SER A 180 -3.72 12.63 -4.49
N ASP A 181 -4.12 11.58 -3.75
CA ASP A 181 -5.39 10.88 -4.00
C ASP A 181 -6.59 11.78 -3.69
N MET A 182 -6.53 12.57 -2.62
CA MET A 182 -7.59 13.51 -2.24
C MET A 182 -7.75 14.62 -3.28
N LYS A 183 -6.67 15.14 -3.85
CA LYS A 183 -6.73 16.09 -4.98
C LYS A 183 -7.47 15.50 -6.17
N ILE A 184 -7.12 14.27 -6.56
CA ILE A 184 -7.83 13.55 -7.61
C ILE A 184 -9.32 13.44 -7.24
N TYR A 185 -9.66 12.97 -6.03
CA TYR A 185 -11.06 12.84 -5.61
C TYR A 185 -11.82 14.17 -5.62
N SER A 186 -11.19 15.28 -5.26
CA SER A 186 -11.80 16.62 -5.28
C SER A 186 -12.29 16.99 -6.69
N GLU A 187 -11.48 16.72 -7.71
CA GLU A 187 -11.86 16.93 -9.11
C GLU A 187 -13.05 16.06 -9.56
N TYR A 188 -13.31 14.93 -8.89
CA TYR A 188 -14.46 14.07 -9.20
C TYR A 188 -15.75 14.53 -8.50
N PHE A 189 -15.66 15.25 -7.38
CA PHE A 189 -16.85 15.80 -6.71
C PHE A 189 -17.46 17.02 -7.43
N GLY A 190 -16.73 17.66 -8.34
CA GLY A 190 -17.14 18.91 -9.01
C GLY A 190 -17.78 18.76 -10.40
N SER A 191 -17.64 17.62 -11.07
CA SER A 191 -17.98 17.49 -12.48
C SER A 191 -19.29 16.73 -12.73
N LYS A 192 -20.31 17.40 -13.29
CA LYS A 192 -21.57 16.80 -13.75
C LYS A 192 -21.44 15.90 -15.00
N LYS A 193 -20.21 15.71 -15.53
CA LYS A 193 -19.93 15.06 -16.82
C LYS A 193 -18.90 13.91 -16.72
N LYS A 194 -18.82 13.17 -15.61
CA LYS A 194 -17.88 12.02 -15.54
C LYS A 194 -18.55 10.70 -15.83
N LYS A 195 -17.86 9.89 -16.65
CA LYS A 195 -18.36 8.61 -17.17
C LYS A 195 -18.28 7.50 -16.12
N TYR A 196 -17.38 7.64 -15.15
CA TYR A 196 -17.13 6.63 -14.11
C TYR A 196 -17.26 7.22 -12.71
N SER A 197 -17.94 6.47 -11.83
CA SER A 197 -17.97 6.72 -10.39
C SER A 197 -17.25 5.60 -9.67
N HIS A 198 -16.23 5.95 -8.89
CA HIS A 198 -15.45 5.00 -8.10
C HIS A 198 -15.79 5.11 -6.61
N PRO A 199 -15.81 3.99 -5.86
CA PRO A 199 -15.96 4.02 -4.42
C PRO A 199 -14.76 4.71 -3.77
N ARG A 200 -15.03 5.39 -2.65
CA ARG A 200 -14.05 6.14 -1.85
C ARG A 200 -14.37 5.89 -0.39
N ASN A 201 -13.55 5.09 0.25
CA ASN A 201 -13.75 4.66 1.61
C ASN A 201 -12.43 4.71 2.38
N PHE A 202 -12.52 4.93 3.68
CA PHE A 202 -11.58 4.33 4.60
C PHE A 202 -11.92 2.85 4.70
N VAL A 203 -10.88 2.03 4.65
CA VAL A 203 -10.95 0.58 4.61
C VAL A 203 -10.33 0.10 5.91
N ILE A 204 -11.18 -0.34 6.85
CA ILE A 204 -10.76 -0.91 8.13
C ILE A 204 -10.65 -2.42 7.91
N ARG A 205 -9.47 -2.98 8.14
CA ARG A 205 -9.17 -4.40 7.92
C ARG A 205 -8.67 -5.05 9.18
N GLU A 206 -8.94 -6.33 9.31
CA GLU A 206 -8.38 -7.11 10.41
C GLU A 206 -6.86 -7.12 10.36
N TRP A 207 -6.23 -6.85 11.52
CA TRP A 207 -4.78 -6.92 11.66
C TRP A 207 -4.35 -8.34 11.99
N PHE A 208 -3.27 -8.78 11.34
CA PHE A 208 -2.53 -9.99 11.70
C PHE A 208 -1.06 -9.61 11.84
N ASP A 209 -0.40 -10.18 12.85
CA ASP A 209 1.05 -10.10 12.96
C ASP A 209 1.66 -11.06 11.93
N MET A 210 2.25 -10.48 10.88
CA MET A 210 2.78 -11.22 9.73
C MET A 210 4.31 -11.13 9.71
N ASP A 211 4.98 -12.20 9.32
CA ASP A 211 6.41 -12.18 9.04
C ASP A 211 6.63 -11.55 7.65
N PRO A 212 7.31 -10.39 7.52
CA PRO A 212 7.58 -9.76 6.23
C PRO A 212 8.33 -10.66 5.25
N MET A 213 9.06 -11.68 5.73
CA MET A 213 9.68 -12.68 4.87
C MET A 213 8.67 -13.43 4.00
N LEU A 214 7.44 -13.60 4.50
CA LEU A 214 6.38 -14.39 3.89
C LEU A 214 5.38 -13.55 3.10
N GLU A 215 5.71 -12.29 2.82
CA GLU A 215 4.96 -11.42 1.91
C GLU A 215 5.57 -11.45 0.51
N PHE A 216 4.71 -11.64 -0.50
CA PHE A 216 5.09 -11.80 -1.90
C PHE A 216 4.27 -10.91 -2.80
N ARG A 217 4.89 -10.39 -3.85
CA ARG A 217 4.23 -9.67 -4.93
C ARG A 217 4.28 -10.48 -6.21
N SER A 218 3.14 -10.62 -6.88
CA SER A 218 3.04 -11.30 -8.17
C SER A 218 2.37 -10.43 -9.21
N PHE A 219 2.75 -10.63 -10.47
CA PHE A 219 2.04 -10.07 -11.62
C PHE A 219 1.22 -11.16 -12.30
N VAL A 220 -0.02 -10.82 -12.61
CA VAL A 220 -0.96 -11.69 -13.32
C VAL A 220 -1.24 -11.09 -14.69
N SER A 221 -1.04 -11.89 -15.73
CA SER A 221 -1.34 -11.55 -17.12
C SER A 221 -2.07 -12.71 -17.76
N ASN A 222 -3.19 -12.42 -18.43
CA ASN A 222 -4.06 -13.45 -19.02
C ASN A 222 -4.44 -14.55 -18.00
N SER A 223 -4.83 -14.12 -16.80
CA SER A 223 -5.30 -15.00 -15.72
C SER A 223 -4.24 -15.98 -15.17
N LYS A 224 -2.97 -15.75 -15.47
CA LYS A 224 -1.84 -16.56 -14.97
C LYS A 224 -0.84 -15.67 -14.25
N ILE A 225 -0.27 -16.18 -13.15
CA ILE A 225 0.91 -15.53 -12.56
C ILE A 225 2.06 -15.69 -13.54
N THR A 226 2.64 -14.58 -13.97
CA THR A 226 3.82 -14.55 -14.84
C THR A 226 5.10 -14.41 -14.04
N VAL A 227 5.08 -13.58 -13.00
CA VAL A 227 6.22 -13.46 -12.09
C VAL A 227 5.78 -13.35 -10.65
N MET A 228 6.64 -13.80 -9.74
CA MET A 228 6.50 -13.63 -8.29
C MET A 228 7.82 -13.11 -7.71
N SER A 229 7.73 -12.28 -6.68
CA SER A 229 8.87 -11.70 -5.99
C SER A 229 8.66 -11.68 -4.48
N GLN A 230 9.72 -11.82 -3.69
CA GLN A 230 9.65 -11.41 -2.28
C GLN A 230 9.30 -9.91 -2.21
N TYR A 231 8.34 -9.54 -1.37
CA TYR A 231 7.87 -8.16 -1.30
C TYR A 231 8.93 -7.24 -0.67
N HIS A 232 9.53 -7.66 0.44
CA HIS A 232 10.58 -6.91 1.13
C HIS A 232 11.97 -7.20 0.54
N TYR A 233 12.20 -6.74 -0.70
CA TYR A 233 13.40 -7.05 -1.49
C TYR A 233 14.69 -6.31 -1.08
N PHE A 234 14.61 -5.43 -0.09
CA PHE A 234 15.78 -4.81 0.57
C PHE A 234 16.38 -5.68 1.68
N VAL A 235 15.72 -6.79 2.04
CA VAL A 235 16.19 -7.68 3.09
C VAL A 235 16.47 -9.07 2.50
N TYR A 236 17.59 -9.65 2.88
CA TYR A 236 17.90 -11.05 2.63
C TYR A 236 17.38 -11.91 3.78
N TYR A 237 16.61 -12.93 3.44
CA TYR A 237 16.02 -13.87 4.38
C TYR A 237 16.59 -15.28 4.15
N PRO A 238 17.56 -15.76 4.97
CA PRO A 238 18.13 -17.10 4.81
C PRO A 238 17.09 -18.23 4.87
N LYS A 239 16.03 -18.06 5.67
CA LYS A 239 14.93 -19.02 5.78
C LYS A 239 14.10 -19.08 4.49
N LEU A 240 13.88 -17.93 3.83
CA LEU A 240 13.15 -17.89 2.56
C LEU A 240 13.85 -18.73 1.49
N VAL A 241 15.19 -18.69 1.42
CA VAL A 241 15.95 -19.51 0.46
C VAL A 241 15.65 -20.99 0.61
N LYS A 242 15.44 -21.47 1.84
CA LYS A 242 15.15 -22.88 2.14
C LYS A 242 13.70 -23.26 1.85
N LEU A 243 12.77 -22.31 1.95
CA LEU A 243 11.33 -22.55 1.82
C LEU A 243 10.77 -22.15 0.45
N ALA A 244 11.56 -21.51 -0.41
CA ALA A 244 11.08 -20.87 -1.62
C ALA A 244 10.35 -21.83 -2.57
N GLU A 245 10.87 -23.04 -2.80
CA GLU A 245 10.22 -24.03 -3.68
C GLU A 245 8.85 -24.46 -3.14
N GLU A 246 8.75 -24.71 -1.83
CA GLU A 246 7.47 -25.06 -1.18
C GLU A 246 6.47 -23.90 -1.28
N LEU A 247 6.91 -22.69 -0.98
CA LEU A 247 6.07 -21.47 -1.02
C LEU A 247 5.61 -21.18 -2.44
N GLU A 248 6.46 -21.40 -3.43
CA GLU A 248 6.12 -21.26 -4.84
C GLU A 248 4.98 -22.17 -5.25
N VAL A 249 5.10 -23.48 -5.02
CA VAL A 249 4.07 -24.46 -5.35
C VAL A 249 2.76 -24.12 -4.64
N LYS A 250 2.86 -23.74 -3.37
CA LYS A 250 1.71 -23.41 -2.52
C LYS A 250 0.94 -22.19 -3.00
N ILE A 251 1.64 -21.10 -3.30
CA ILE A 251 1.02 -19.84 -3.77
C ILE A 251 0.44 -20.03 -5.17
N GLN A 252 1.15 -20.71 -6.08
CA GLN A 252 0.63 -20.98 -7.42
C GLN A 252 -0.63 -21.86 -7.39
N SER A 253 -0.63 -22.94 -6.59
CA SER A 253 -1.80 -23.82 -6.47
C SER A 253 -2.99 -23.06 -5.87
N PHE A 254 -2.77 -22.31 -4.79
CA PHE A 254 -3.79 -21.46 -4.20
C PHE A 254 -4.36 -20.46 -5.21
N PHE A 255 -3.51 -19.79 -5.98
CA PHE A 255 -3.93 -18.82 -6.97
C PHE A 255 -4.79 -19.47 -8.07
N ASN A 256 -4.27 -20.54 -8.69
CA ASN A 256 -4.92 -21.21 -9.81
C ASN A 256 -6.27 -21.83 -9.40
N GLU A 257 -6.36 -22.40 -8.20
CA GLU A 257 -7.57 -23.09 -7.75
C GLU A 257 -8.60 -22.16 -7.12
N LYS A 258 -8.16 -21.13 -6.38
CA LYS A 258 -9.04 -20.33 -5.52
C LYS A 258 -9.22 -18.90 -5.98
N ILE A 259 -8.20 -18.27 -6.56
CA ILE A 259 -8.19 -16.83 -6.82
C ILE A 259 -8.51 -16.50 -8.29
N SER A 260 -7.73 -17.00 -9.25
CA SER A 260 -7.91 -16.67 -10.68
C SER A 260 -9.35 -16.93 -11.14
N PRO A 261 -9.97 -18.11 -10.90
CA PRO A 261 -11.34 -18.36 -11.36
C PRO A 261 -12.40 -17.42 -10.77
N LYS A 262 -12.12 -16.77 -9.64
CA LYS A 262 -13.03 -15.81 -8.99
C LYS A 262 -12.83 -14.41 -9.52
N LEU A 263 -11.58 -13.99 -9.72
CA LEU A 263 -11.25 -12.67 -10.29
C LEU A 263 -11.57 -12.59 -11.79
N ASP A 264 -11.39 -13.69 -12.54
CA ASP A 264 -11.76 -13.76 -13.95
C ASP A 264 -13.27 -13.55 -14.17
N LYS A 265 -14.10 -14.07 -13.26
CA LYS A 265 -15.57 -13.88 -13.32
C LYS A 265 -16.01 -12.42 -13.20
N ILE A 266 -15.20 -11.58 -12.57
CA ILE A 266 -15.44 -10.13 -12.46
C ILE A 266 -14.60 -9.34 -13.48
N GLY A 267 -14.01 -10.00 -14.48
CA GLY A 267 -13.27 -9.38 -15.57
C GLY A 267 -11.85 -8.92 -15.22
N LEU A 268 -11.32 -9.34 -14.08
CA LEU A 268 -9.95 -9.03 -13.68
C LEU A 268 -9.01 -10.14 -14.14
N THR A 269 -8.31 -9.92 -15.25
CA THR A 269 -7.36 -10.89 -15.84
C THR A 269 -5.92 -10.36 -15.91
N LYS A 270 -5.73 -9.08 -15.58
CA LYS A 270 -4.42 -8.39 -15.60
C LYS A 270 -4.28 -7.43 -14.43
N TYR A 271 -3.44 -7.77 -13.47
CA TYR A 271 -3.25 -7.02 -12.22
C TYR A 271 -1.96 -7.46 -11.51
N CYS A 272 -1.51 -6.64 -10.56
CA CYS A 272 -0.53 -7.04 -9.56
C CYS A 272 -1.28 -7.52 -8.31
N ILE A 273 -0.79 -8.56 -7.64
CA ILE A 273 -1.41 -9.16 -6.46
C ILE A 273 -0.36 -9.42 -5.39
N ASP A 274 -0.64 -8.99 -4.17
CA ASP A 274 0.20 -9.22 -3.00
C ASP A 274 -0.38 -10.36 -2.16
N PHE A 275 0.46 -11.34 -1.83
CA PHE A 275 0.13 -12.51 -1.02
C PHE A 275 0.91 -12.51 0.28
N VAL A 276 0.36 -13.17 1.30
CA VAL A 276 1.09 -13.51 2.53
C VAL A 276 0.76 -14.92 2.99
N VAL A 277 1.74 -15.58 3.61
CA VAL A 277 1.55 -16.89 4.23
C VAL A 277 1.53 -16.75 5.76
N ILE A 278 0.39 -17.07 6.37
CA ILE A 278 0.16 -16.99 7.83
C ILE A 278 -0.32 -18.36 8.30
N ASP A 279 0.35 -18.94 9.28
CA ASP A 279 0.04 -20.27 9.83
C ASP A 279 -0.13 -21.35 8.74
N GLY A 280 0.72 -21.27 7.71
CA GLY A 280 0.68 -22.18 6.58
C GLY A 280 -0.50 -22.00 5.62
N LYS A 281 -1.29 -20.93 5.72
CA LYS A 281 -2.35 -20.56 4.77
C LYS A 281 -1.95 -19.35 3.95
N VAL A 282 -2.29 -19.35 2.66
CA VAL A 282 -2.05 -18.21 1.76
C VAL A 282 -3.26 -17.27 1.83
N TRP A 283 -2.99 -15.98 1.94
CA TRP A 283 -3.97 -14.90 1.96
C TRP A 283 -3.63 -13.85 0.91
N VAL A 284 -4.65 -13.21 0.34
CA VAL A 284 -4.49 -12.05 -0.53
C VAL A 284 -4.51 -10.78 0.32
N ILE A 285 -3.46 -9.97 0.20
CA ILE A 285 -3.36 -8.66 0.86
C ILE A 285 -4.02 -7.59 -0.01
N GLU A 286 -3.57 -7.43 -1.25
CA GLU A 286 -3.90 -6.26 -2.08
C GLU A 286 -3.87 -6.62 -3.57
N LEU A 287 -4.74 -6.00 -4.36
CA LEU A 287 -4.58 -5.92 -5.81
C LEU A 287 -4.10 -4.52 -6.17
N ASN A 288 -3.11 -4.45 -7.05
CA ASN A 288 -2.58 -3.22 -7.60
C ASN A 288 -2.76 -3.22 -9.12
N GLY A 289 -2.61 -2.03 -9.70
CA GLY A 289 -2.62 -1.86 -11.15
C GLY A 289 -1.46 -2.61 -11.84
N PHE A 290 -1.61 -2.81 -13.15
CA PHE A 290 -0.60 -3.42 -14.00
C PHE A 290 0.05 -2.34 -14.88
N GLU A 291 0.80 -1.45 -14.25
CA GLU A 291 1.42 -0.30 -14.90
C GLU A 291 2.86 -0.13 -14.42
N GLU A 292 3.67 0.57 -15.22
CA GLU A 292 5.09 0.80 -14.96
C GLU A 292 5.36 1.64 -13.70
N THR A 293 4.32 2.30 -13.16
CA THR A 293 4.37 3.02 -11.89
C THR A 293 4.16 2.13 -10.67
N THR A 294 3.71 0.89 -10.86
CA THR A 294 3.59 -0.10 -9.78
C THR A 294 4.96 -0.72 -9.52
N ASP A 295 5.42 -0.66 -8.27
CA ASP A 295 6.70 -1.26 -7.87
C ASP A 295 6.75 -2.75 -8.21
N SER A 296 7.71 -3.12 -9.06
CA SER A 296 7.93 -4.46 -9.58
C SER A 296 8.85 -5.32 -8.70
N ALA A 297 9.20 -4.85 -7.50
CA ALA A 297 10.04 -5.54 -6.54
C ALA A 297 11.43 -5.94 -7.11
N LEU A 298 11.72 -7.24 -7.26
CA LEU A 298 12.99 -7.72 -7.85
C LEU A 298 13.00 -7.75 -9.38
N PHE A 299 11.94 -7.29 -10.04
CA PHE A 299 11.91 -7.07 -11.49
C PHE A 299 12.01 -5.57 -11.78
N SER A 300 12.33 -5.23 -13.03
CA SER A 300 12.38 -3.84 -13.49
C SER A 300 11.58 -3.63 -14.78
N TRP A 301 10.61 -2.71 -14.73
CA TRP A 301 9.90 -2.26 -15.94
C TRP A 301 10.81 -1.67 -17.02
N GLN A 302 11.96 -1.12 -16.63
CA GLN A 302 12.93 -0.50 -17.54
C GLN A 302 13.86 -1.54 -18.19
N ASN A 303 13.98 -2.73 -17.61
CA ASN A 303 14.69 -3.84 -18.23
C ASN A 303 13.74 -4.57 -19.20
N LYS A 304 14.15 -4.70 -20.47
CA LYS A 304 13.30 -5.29 -21.52
C LYS A 304 12.95 -6.76 -21.28
N GLU A 305 13.89 -7.53 -20.72
CA GLU A 305 13.69 -8.95 -20.42
C GLU A 305 12.70 -9.10 -19.27
N ASP A 306 12.90 -8.36 -18.19
CA ASP A 306 11.98 -8.32 -17.04
C ASP A 306 10.58 -7.86 -17.44
N ARG A 307 10.47 -6.82 -18.28
CA ARG A 307 9.19 -6.36 -18.80
C ARG A 307 8.49 -7.45 -19.60
N ASN A 308 9.24 -8.20 -20.42
CA ASN A 308 8.69 -9.34 -21.14
C ASN A 308 8.27 -10.47 -20.19
N LEU A 309 9.05 -10.74 -19.14
CA LEU A 309 8.68 -11.73 -18.12
C LEU A 309 7.38 -11.34 -17.43
N ILE A 310 7.25 -10.09 -16.97
CA ILE A 310 6.04 -9.59 -16.34
C ILE A 310 4.82 -9.73 -17.28
N LEU A 311 4.98 -9.39 -18.57
CA LEU A 311 3.86 -9.39 -19.51
C LEU A 311 3.47 -10.78 -20.03
N ASN A 312 4.48 -11.59 -20.37
CA ASN A 312 4.35 -12.79 -21.20
C ASN A 312 5.23 -13.95 -20.74
N GLY A 313 6.01 -13.78 -19.67
CA GLY A 313 7.04 -14.74 -19.27
C GLY A 313 6.47 -16.11 -18.95
N PRO A 314 7.28 -17.17 -19.11
CA PRO A 314 7.08 -18.34 -18.26
C PRO A 314 7.15 -17.89 -16.80
N PHE A 315 6.44 -18.60 -15.92
CA PHE A 315 6.46 -18.28 -14.49
C PHE A 315 7.91 -18.15 -13.98
N GLU A 316 8.23 -17.04 -13.32
CA GLU A 316 9.54 -16.84 -12.66
C GLU A 316 9.37 -16.30 -11.24
N PHE A 317 10.01 -16.97 -10.27
CA PHE A 317 10.08 -16.52 -8.88
C PHE A 317 11.46 -15.96 -8.52
N ARG A 318 11.50 -14.67 -8.14
CA ARG A 318 12.73 -14.01 -7.66
C ARG A 318 12.69 -13.70 -6.17
N TYR A 319 13.77 -14.06 -5.48
CA TYR A 319 14.02 -13.71 -4.09
C TYR A 319 15.53 -13.53 -3.87
N ARG A 320 15.91 -12.84 -2.80
CA ARG A 320 17.32 -12.58 -2.47
C ARG A 320 18.00 -13.88 -2.05
N LYS A 321 19.08 -14.22 -2.74
CA LYS A 321 19.98 -15.34 -2.38
C LYS A 321 21.13 -14.89 -1.47
N THR A 322 21.41 -13.59 -1.45
CA THR A 322 22.48 -12.95 -0.68
C THR A 322 22.03 -11.59 -0.15
N LYS A 323 22.76 -11.06 0.84
CA LYS A 323 22.55 -9.71 1.39
C LYS A 323 22.72 -8.68 0.27
N PRO A 324 21.77 -7.76 0.04
CA PRO A 324 21.91 -6.76 -1.01
C PRO A 324 23.03 -5.77 -0.68
N TRP A 325 23.85 -5.43 -1.68
CA TRP A 325 24.81 -4.33 -1.56
C TRP A 325 24.12 -2.98 -1.77
N MET A 326 24.66 -1.92 -1.16
CA MET A 326 24.21 -0.53 -1.35
C MET A 326 22.72 -0.28 -1.08
N ILE A 327 22.12 -0.97 -0.11
CA ILE A 327 20.73 -0.72 0.30
C ILE A 327 20.57 0.73 0.76
N LEU A 328 21.54 1.22 1.55
CA LEU A 328 21.52 2.57 2.10
C LEU A 328 21.28 3.60 1.01
N SER A 329 21.99 3.58 -0.13
CA SER A 329 21.82 4.62 -1.16
C SER A 329 20.40 4.71 -1.74
N ARG A 330 19.61 3.63 -1.65
CA ARG A 330 18.23 3.54 -2.15
C ARG A 330 17.16 3.97 -1.13
N LEU A 331 17.53 4.19 0.12
CA LEU A 331 16.60 4.66 1.15
C LEU A 331 16.41 6.17 1.08
N SER A 332 15.24 6.65 1.53
CA SER A 332 15.05 8.08 1.78
C SER A 332 15.96 8.55 2.91
N LYS A 333 16.13 9.87 3.04
CA LYS A 333 17.01 10.47 4.05
C LYS A 333 16.58 10.07 5.47
N GLU A 334 15.29 10.11 5.73
CA GLU A 334 14.68 9.83 7.03
C GLU A 334 14.95 8.38 7.48
N TRP A 335 14.79 7.42 6.56
CA TRP A 335 15.07 6.02 6.82
C TRP A 335 16.56 5.75 7.05
N LYS A 336 17.45 6.43 6.33
CA LYS A 336 18.92 6.34 6.53
C LYS A 336 19.32 6.82 7.91
N GLU A 337 18.83 8.01 8.29
CA GLU A 337 19.17 8.63 9.58
C GLU A 337 18.76 7.75 10.76
N ILE A 338 17.62 7.05 10.69
CA ILE A 338 17.21 6.10 11.73
C ILE A 338 18.20 4.95 11.90
N ILE A 339 18.70 4.38 10.79
CA ILE A 339 19.64 3.26 10.78
C ILE A 339 21.05 3.70 11.22
N GLU A 340 21.46 4.90 10.84
CA GLU A 340 22.79 5.43 11.15
C GLU A 340 22.89 5.88 12.61
N ASN A 341 21.80 6.37 13.19
CA ASN A 341 21.75 6.86 14.58
C ASN A 341 21.43 5.78 15.63
N ASN A 342 21.07 4.56 15.22
CA ASN A 342 20.77 3.42 16.11
C ASN A 342 21.33 2.14 15.47
#